data_AF-A0A383S6F8-F1
#
_entry.id   AF-A0A383S6F8-F1
#
_cell.length_a   1.000
_cell.length_b   1.000
_cell.length_c   1.000
_cell.angle_alpha   90.00
_cell.angle_beta   90.00
_cell.angle_gamma   90.00
#
_symmetry.space_group_name_H-M   'P 1'
#
loop_
_entity.id
_entity.type
_entity.pdbx_description
1 polymer ?
#
loop_
_entity_poly.entity_id
_entity_poly.type
_entity_poly.pdbx_seq_one_letter_code
_entity_poly.pdbx_strand_id
1 'polypeptide(L)'
;YQHYQGGAILWSSTTGAHISVGAIRTKWAEYDYERGQLGYPTTDELATGSGVYQLFQGGAIIWSSTTGAHISVGAIRTKWAEYDYERGRLGYPTTDEICTIKDGGCYQKFQGGAILWSNATGAHISIGAIRTKWAEYRYENGTLGYPTTDEICTIKDGGCYQKYQGGAILWTPTTGAHISIGAIRSAWAATGYENGPLGYPTSDELATESGVYQRFQGGAIYWTASTNATKVITVNGSGLTSAQKSYLQAALPAAIAESQQYGVPVSVALGQSILESGWGGSTLSSRYNNYFGIKCSTSSPYQAGCVNMNSGEYVNSSYQILSSSFRTYSSPTDSFLDHGYFLTHNSRYRNAFNHTKNPDEFIRQVASAGYATDPNYAQKVINIMTSYGLYQYNI
;
A
#
# COMPACT_ATOMS: atom_id res chain seq x y z
N TYR A 1 7.76 51.34 20.32
CA TYR A 1 8.86 50.40 20.62
C TYR A 1 10.13 51.18 20.89
N GLN A 2 11.11 50.59 21.59
CA GLN A 2 12.49 51.09 21.66
C GLN A 2 13.43 50.04 21.06
N HIS A 3 14.28 50.46 20.12
CA HIS A 3 15.29 49.60 19.51
C HIS A 3 16.62 49.69 20.26
N TYR A 4 17.26 48.53 20.40
CA TYR A 4 18.59 48.37 20.96
C TYR A 4 19.44 47.57 19.97
N GLN A 5 20.76 47.60 20.14
CA GLN A 5 21.70 46.92 19.24
C GLN A 5 21.43 45.40 19.13
N GLY A 6 20.82 44.78 20.15
CA GLY A 6 20.50 43.34 20.18
C GLY A 6 19.01 42.98 20.05
N GLY A 7 18.10 43.94 19.93
CA GLY A 7 16.66 43.64 19.87
C GLY A 7 15.76 44.84 20.11
N ALA A 8 14.50 44.60 20.49
CA ALA A 8 13.55 45.67 20.78
C ALA A 8 12.70 45.35 22.02
N ILE A 9 12.39 46.39 22.79
CA ILE A 9 11.32 46.37 23.80
C ILE A 9 10.08 46.95 23.15
N LEU A 10 9.00 46.18 23.12
CA LEU A 10 7.71 46.59 22.57
C LEU A 10 6.68 46.62 23.66
N TRP A 11 5.92 47.71 23.70
CA TRP A 11 4.86 47.92 24.67
C TRP A 11 3.56 48.22 23.92
N SER A 12 2.48 47.59 24.37
CA SER A 12 1.11 48.00 24.09
C SER A 12 0.32 48.05 25.39
N SER A 13 -0.75 48.84 25.42
CA SER A 13 -1.67 48.86 26.57
C SER A 13 -2.32 47.49 26.83
N THR A 14 -2.45 46.66 25.78
CA THR A 14 -3.10 45.34 25.86
C THR A 14 -2.17 44.21 26.27
N THR A 15 -0.90 44.24 25.86
CA THR A 15 0.04 43.13 26.10
C THR A 15 1.10 43.44 27.15
N GLY A 16 1.31 44.71 27.50
CA GLY A 16 2.44 45.12 28.34
C GLY A 16 3.75 45.20 27.55
N ALA A 17 4.86 45.34 28.26
CA ALA A 17 6.20 45.44 27.67
C ALA A 17 6.84 44.05 27.55
N HIS A 18 7.32 43.69 26.35
CA HIS A 18 8.03 42.44 26.07
C HIS A 18 9.25 42.66 25.18
N ILE A 19 10.25 41.80 25.35
CA ILE A 19 11.50 41.80 24.60
C ILE A 19 11.40 40.78 23.45
N SER A 20 11.79 41.20 22.25
CA SER A 20 12.04 40.29 21.12
C SER A 20 13.46 40.50 20.60
N VAL A 21 14.20 39.42 20.38
CA VAL A 21 15.62 39.46 19.96
C VAL A 21 15.89 38.44 18.83
N GLY A 22 17.12 38.47 18.32
CA GLY A 22 17.68 37.40 17.48
C GLY A 22 16.80 36.93 16.30
N ALA A 23 16.79 35.61 16.09
CA ALA A 23 16.13 34.98 14.94
C ALA A 23 14.60 35.10 14.98
N ILE A 24 13.99 35.07 16.17
CA ILE A 24 12.55 35.26 16.34
C ILE A 24 12.14 36.66 15.86
N ARG A 25 12.86 37.70 16.30
CA ARG A 25 12.59 39.07 15.87
C ARG A 25 12.84 39.26 14.37
N THR A 26 13.90 38.67 13.82
CA THR A 26 14.17 38.71 12.37
C THR A 26 13.01 38.10 11.58
N LYS A 27 12.51 36.93 12.01
CA LYS A 27 11.35 36.30 11.37
C LYS A 27 10.09 37.16 11.52
N TRP A 28 9.86 37.76 12.67
CA TRP A 28 8.71 38.65 12.88
C TRP A 28 8.74 39.87 11.94
N ALA A 29 9.93 40.39 11.62
CA ALA A 29 10.11 41.47 10.65
C ALA A 29 9.59 41.14 9.25
N GLU A 30 9.75 39.87 8.82
CA GLU A 30 9.26 39.39 7.53
C GLU A 30 7.72 39.45 7.43
N TYR A 31 7.04 39.51 8.58
CA TYR A 31 5.58 39.60 8.70
C TYR A 31 5.11 40.98 9.20
N ASP A 32 5.84 42.05 8.87
CA ASP A 32 5.52 43.45 9.19
C ASP A 32 5.32 43.74 10.69
N TYR A 33 6.05 43.01 11.54
CA TYR A 33 6.07 43.19 12.99
C TYR A 33 4.67 43.29 13.61
N GLU A 34 4.41 44.28 14.47
CA GLU A 34 3.15 44.48 15.17
C GLU A 34 1.99 44.89 14.26
N ARG A 35 2.27 45.34 13.03
CA ARG A 35 1.25 45.76 12.06
C ARG A 35 0.74 44.58 11.23
N GLY A 36 1.50 43.50 11.17
CA GLY A 36 1.09 42.29 10.47
C GLY A 36 0.30 41.32 11.34
N GLN A 37 0.10 40.11 10.80
CA GLN A 37 -0.85 39.12 11.34
C GLN A 37 -0.56 38.64 12.76
N LEU A 38 0.68 38.77 13.24
CA LEU A 38 1.06 38.34 14.59
C LEU A 38 0.68 39.36 15.66
N GLY A 39 0.64 40.66 15.34
CA GLY A 39 0.46 41.72 16.33
C GLY A 39 1.62 41.79 17.34
N TYR A 40 1.35 42.37 18.51
CA TYR A 40 2.37 42.53 19.56
C TYR A 40 2.72 41.22 20.26
N PRO A 41 3.97 41.07 20.75
CA PRO A 41 4.34 39.97 21.64
C PRO A 41 3.53 40.01 22.93
N THR A 42 3.21 38.82 23.45
CA THR A 42 2.50 38.59 24.72
C THR A 42 3.37 37.93 25.78
N THR A 43 4.57 37.47 25.39
CA THR A 43 5.61 36.94 26.27
C THR A 43 6.97 37.48 25.81
N ASP A 44 7.96 37.43 26.69
CA ASP A 44 9.37 37.37 26.26
C ASP A 44 9.65 36.04 25.54
N GLU A 45 10.88 35.84 25.04
CA GLU A 45 11.30 34.55 24.50
C GLU A 45 11.42 33.50 25.60
N LEU A 46 10.75 32.36 25.41
CA LEU A 46 10.68 31.24 26.35
C LEU A 46 11.40 30.03 25.78
N ALA A 47 12.21 29.37 26.61
CA ALA A 47 12.89 28.14 26.22
C ALA A 47 11.90 26.98 26.05
N THR A 48 12.16 26.12 25.07
CA THR A 48 11.48 24.83 24.95
C THR A 48 12.40 23.80 24.29
N GLY A 49 12.52 22.59 24.86
CA GLY A 49 13.41 21.57 24.32
C GLY A 49 14.82 22.12 24.00
N SER A 50 15.24 21.99 22.74
CA SER A 50 16.49 22.54 22.19
C SER A 50 16.33 23.90 21.49
N GLY A 51 15.20 24.58 21.68
CA GLY A 51 14.81 25.80 20.98
C GLY A 51 14.23 26.87 21.91
N VAL A 52 13.71 27.92 21.28
CA VAL A 52 13.01 29.02 21.96
C VAL A 52 11.76 29.38 21.17
N TYR A 53 10.73 29.89 21.83
CA TYR A 53 9.54 30.41 21.19
C TYR A 53 9.12 31.72 21.82
N GLN A 54 8.35 32.51 21.07
CA GLN A 54 7.69 33.71 21.59
C GLN A 54 6.24 33.69 21.16
N LEU A 55 5.34 34.03 22.09
CA LEU A 55 3.93 34.17 21.81
C LEU A 55 3.60 35.61 21.40
N PHE A 56 2.69 35.73 20.46
CA PHE A 56 2.14 36.97 19.94
C PHE A 56 0.62 36.89 19.96
N GLN A 57 -0.05 38.04 19.84
CA GLN A 57 -1.52 38.10 19.82
C GLN A 57 -2.15 37.17 18.77
N GLY A 58 -1.53 37.07 17.59
CA GLY A 58 -2.03 36.26 16.46
C GLY A 58 -1.41 34.87 16.32
N GLY A 59 -0.49 34.46 17.19
CA GLY A 59 0.15 33.15 17.09
C GLY A 59 1.49 33.06 17.81
N ALA A 60 2.44 32.33 17.23
CA ALA A 60 3.78 32.17 17.80
C ALA A 60 4.84 32.14 16.71
N ILE A 61 6.06 32.51 17.09
CA ILE A 61 7.27 32.20 16.33
C ILE A 61 8.10 31.25 17.16
N ILE A 62 8.52 30.14 16.56
CA ILE A 62 9.30 29.09 17.20
C ILE A 62 10.60 28.95 16.44
N TRP A 63 11.72 28.93 17.16
CA TRP A 63 13.05 28.73 16.61
C TRP A 63 13.71 27.48 17.22
N SER A 64 14.39 26.72 16.37
CA SER A 64 15.40 25.76 16.81
C SER A 64 16.67 25.92 15.99
N SER A 65 17.81 25.47 16.51
CA SER A 65 19.06 25.44 15.76
C SER A 65 18.97 24.57 14.49
N THR A 66 18.07 23.59 14.47
CA THR A 66 17.91 22.65 13.35
C THR A 66 16.97 23.15 12.25
N THR A 67 15.95 23.93 12.60
CA THR A 67 14.89 24.34 11.67
C THR A 67 14.92 25.82 11.34
N GLY A 68 15.55 26.65 12.18
CA GLY A 68 15.40 28.10 12.10
C GLY A 68 14.08 28.57 12.72
N ALA A 69 13.79 29.87 12.57
CA ALA A 69 12.59 30.50 13.13
C ALA A 69 11.44 30.36 12.14
N HIS A 70 10.27 29.95 12.62
CA HIS A 70 9.07 29.80 11.81
C HIS A 70 7.85 30.32 12.55
N ILE A 71 6.95 30.94 11.79
CA ILE A 71 5.64 31.36 12.29
C ILE A 71 4.68 30.15 12.35
N SER A 72 3.84 30.09 13.37
CA SER A 72 2.69 29.17 13.42
C SER A 72 1.47 29.92 13.94
N VAL A 73 0.33 29.82 13.23
CA VAL A 73 -0.89 30.58 13.53
C VAL A 73 -2.15 29.71 13.38
N GLY A 74 -3.29 30.27 13.80
CA GLY A 74 -4.62 29.77 13.44
C GLY A 74 -4.92 28.30 13.76
N ALA A 75 -5.67 27.66 12.85
CA ALA A 75 -6.16 26.29 13.03
C ALA A 75 -5.02 25.27 13.02
N ILE A 76 -3.97 25.50 12.22
CA ILE A 76 -2.80 24.61 12.17
C ILE A 76 -2.07 24.61 13.51
N ARG A 77 -1.79 25.78 14.10
CA ARG A 77 -1.18 25.86 15.42
C ARG A 77 -2.06 25.24 16.51
N THR A 78 -3.37 25.45 16.42
CA THR A 78 -4.34 24.86 17.36
C THR A 78 -4.28 23.33 17.30
N LYS A 79 -4.26 22.75 16.08
CA LYS A 79 -4.09 21.31 15.90
C LYS A 79 -2.72 20.83 16.40
N TRP A 80 -1.64 21.57 16.16
CA TRP A 80 -0.31 21.23 16.67
C TRP A 80 -0.27 21.17 18.21
N ALA A 81 -1.02 22.04 18.89
CA ALA A 81 -1.16 22.04 20.34
C ALA A 81 -1.74 20.73 20.89
N GLU A 82 -2.73 20.16 20.21
CA GLU A 82 -3.35 18.88 20.58
C GLU A 82 -2.34 17.72 20.56
N TYR A 83 -1.24 17.88 19.84
CA TYR A 83 -0.15 16.91 19.70
C TYR A 83 1.11 17.31 20.46
N ASP A 84 0.99 18.09 21.55
CA ASP A 84 2.09 18.49 22.44
C ASP A 84 3.20 19.29 21.74
N TYR A 85 2.82 20.07 20.72
CA TYR A 85 3.69 20.99 20.00
C TYR A 85 5.03 20.34 19.55
N GLU A 86 6.16 21.01 19.80
CA GLU A 86 7.50 20.55 19.44
C GLU A 86 8.01 19.37 20.27
N ARG A 87 7.35 19.04 21.39
CA ARG A 87 7.69 17.88 22.23
C ARG A 87 7.03 16.61 21.74
N GLY A 88 5.94 16.74 20.98
CA GLY A 88 5.26 15.62 20.36
C GLY A 88 5.91 15.14 19.07
N ARG A 89 5.21 14.21 18.40
CA ARG A 89 5.73 13.47 17.23
C ARG A 89 6.02 14.34 16.00
N LEU A 90 5.45 15.54 15.92
CA LEU A 90 5.70 16.47 14.82
C LEU A 90 7.03 17.20 14.96
N GLY A 91 7.48 17.48 16.19
CA GLY A 91 8.68 18.30 16.42
C GLY A 91 8.50 19.75 15.96
N TYR A 92 9.61 20.41 15.66
CA TYR A 92 9.61 21.83 15.26
C TYR A 92 9.06 22.04 13.84
N PRO A 93 8.41 23.20 13.57
CA PRO A 93 8.07 23.61 12.21
C PRO A 93 9.33 23.73 11.34
N THR A 94 9.22 23.35 10.08
CA THR A 94 10.29 23.45 9.05
C THR A 94 9.92 24.36 7.89
N THR A 95 8.66 24.83 7.87
CA THR A 95 8.19 25.89 6.99
C THR A 95 7.33 26.85 7.79
N ASP A 96 7.17 28.05 7.26
CA ASP A 96 6.03 28.88 7.62
C ASP A 96 4.74 28.24 7.06
N GLU A 97 3.56 28.76 7.42
CA GLU A 97 2.29 28.29 6.88
C GLU A 97 2.12 28.72 5.41
N ILE A 98 1.77 27.77 4.54
CA ILE A 98 1.62 27.96 3.09
C ILE A 98 0.17 27.71 2.70
N CYS A 99 -0.54 28.78 2.32
CA CYS A 99 -1.99 28.80 2.04
C CYS A 99 -2.34 28.88 0.55
N THR A 100 -1.52 28.27 -0.30
CA THR A 100 -1.67 28.31 -1.76
C THR A 100 -1.95 26.93 -2.35
N ILE A 101 -2.34 25.96 -1.52
CA ILE A 101 -2.70 24.61 -1.98
C ILE A 101 -4.18 24.53 -2.36
N LYS A 102 -4.56 23.41 -2.98
CA LYS A 102 -5.85 23.16 -3.61
C LYS A 102 -7.05 23.70 -2.82
N ASP A 103 -8.01 24.32 -3.50
CA ASP A 103 -9.24 24.84 -2.90
C ASP A 103 -9.01 25.84 -1.74
N GLY A 104 -7.89 26.57 -1.77
CA GLY A 104 -7.54 27.57 -0.76
C GLY A 104 -7.09 26.98 0.57
N GLY A 105 -6.64 25.72 0.57
CA GLY A 105 -6.11 25.08 1.78
C GLY A 105 -4.75 25.63 2.19
N CYS A 106 -4.36 25.29 3.41
CA CYS A 106 -3.08 25.64 4.01
C CYS A 106 -2.35 24.38 4.49
N TYR A 107 -1.02 24.43 4.52
CA TYR A 107 -0.24 23.45 5.26
C TYR A 107 0.94 24.09 5.97
N GLN A 108 1.41 23.41 7.02
CA GLN A 108 2.72 23.66 7.61
C GLN A 108 3.45 22.34 7.74
N LYS A 109 4.73 22.31 7.33
CA LYS A 109 5.60 21.15 7.55
C LYS A 109 6.31 21.27 8.89
N PHE A 110 6.52 20.11 9.48
CA PHE A 110 7.25 19.90 10.73
C PHE A 110 8.31 18.81 10.50
N GLN A 111 9.22 18.63 11.46
CA GLN A 111 10.26 17.60 11.36
C GLN A 111 9.68 16.18 11.14
N GLY A 112 8.58 15.86 11.82
CA GLY A 112 7.92 14.55 11.78
C GLY A 112 6.80 14.40 10.75
N GLY A 113 6.47 15.45 9.99
CA GLY A 113 5.41 15.39 8.97
C GLY A 113 4.81 16.75 8.64
N ALA A 114 3.48 16.84 8.57
CA ALA A 114 2.78 18.08 8.26
C ALA A 114 1.44 18.15 8.98
N ILE A 115 0.91 19.35 9.12
CA ILE A 115 -0.52 19.58 9.38
C ILE A 115 -1.07 20.29 8.16
N LEU A 116 -2.22 19.82 7.67
CA LEU A 116 -2.94 20.45 6.57
C LEU A 116 -4.30 20.92 7.06
N TRP A 117 -4.74 22.06 6.53
CA TRP A 117 -6.05 22.63 6.77
C TRP A 117 -6.76 22.89 5.44
N SER A 118 -8.06 22.63 5.40
CA SER A 118 -8.94 23.14 4.36
C SER A 118 -10.25 23.63 4.98
N ASN A 119 -10.96 24.51 4.30
CA ASN A 119 -12.28 24.95 4.78
C ASN A 119 -13.28 23.78 4.91
N ALA A 120 -13.13 22.74 4.09
CA ALA A 120 -14.04 21.59 4.08
C ALA A 120 -13.75 20.57 5.20
N THR A 121 -12.48 20.42 5.61
CA THR A 121 -12.06 19.35 6.51
C THR A 121 -11.55 19.83 7.86
N GLY A 122 -11.16 21.11 7.98
CA GLY A 122 -10.41 21.58 9.13
C GLY A 122 -8.95 21.08 9.11
N ALA A 123 -8.24 21.32 10.22
CA ALA A 123 -6.82 21.00 10.35
C ALA A 123 -6.62 19.54 10.79
N HIS A 124 -5.73 18.82 10.11
CA HIS A 124 -5.41 17.42 10.40
C HIS A 124 -3.92 17.14 10.28
N ILE A 125 -3.41 16.33 11.20
CA ILE A 125 -2.03 15.84 11.16
C ILE A 125 -1.84 14.82 10.05
N SER A 126 -0.69 14.82 9.37
CA SER A 126 -0.29 13.80 8.41
C SER A 126 1.18 13.46 8.64
N ILE A 127 1.47 12.19 8.97
CA ILE A 127 2.80 11.70 9.38
C ILE A 127 3.06 10.28 8.84
N GLY A 128 4.32 9.83 8.97
CA GLY A 128 4.70 8.42 8.83
C GLY A 128 4.38 7.76 7.48
N ALA A 129 4.20 6.43 7.52
CA ALA A 129 4.01 5.60 6.33
C ALA A 129 2.71 5.94 5.57
N ILE A 130 1.65 6.34 6.28
CA ILE A 130 0.39 6.77 5.66
C ILE A 130 0.60 8.03 4.83
N ARG A 131 1.30 9.04 5.36
CA ARG A 131 1.65 10.25 4.60
C ARG A 131 2.54 9.93 3.40
N THR A 132 3.51 9.04 3.55
CA THR A 132 4.37 8.61 2.43
C THR A 132 3.52 8.00 1.31
N LYS A 133 2.59 7.11 1.64
CA LYS A 133 1.66 6.53 0.67
C LYS A 133 0.76 7.60 0.03
N TRP A 134 0.23 8.55 0.81
CA TRP A 134 -0.58 9.65 0.27
C TRP A 134 0.20 10.53 -0.73
N ALA A 135 1.51 10.70 -0.51
CA ALA A 135 2.40 11.42 -1.43
C ALA A 135 2.49 10.74 -2.81
N GLU A 136 2.56 9.41 -2.86
CA GLU A 136 2.56 8.63 -4.11
C GLU A 136 1.29 8.89 -4.93
N TYR A 137 0.19 9.19 -4.24
CA TYR A 137 -1.10 9.56 -4.84
C TYR A 137 -1.28 11.08 -4.99
N ARG A 138 -0.20 11.85 -5.03
CA ARG A 138 -0.20 13.32 -5.28
C ARG A 138 -0.92 14.15 -4.21
N TYR A 139 -0.93 13.69 -2.96
CA TYR A 139 -1.49 14.39 -1.82
C TYR A 139 -2.95 14.87 -2.08
N GLU A 140 -3.28 16.12 -1.72
CA GLU A 140 -4.60 16.72 -1.87
C GLU A 140 -5.03 16.90 -3.34
N ASN A 141 -4.05 16.94 -4.25
CA ASN A 141 -4.29 17.05 -5.69
C ASN A 141 -4.70 15.72 -6.33
N GLY A 142 -4.52 14.61 -5.62
CA GLY A 142 -4.93 13.28 -6.06
C GLY A 142 -6.38 12.92 -5.77
N THR A 143 -6.69 11.65 -6.01
CA THR A 143 -8.04 11.08 -5.83
C THR A 143 -8.51 11.11 -4.37
N LEU A 144 -7.58 11.11 -3.41
CA LEU A 144 -7.92 11.10 -1.98
C LEU A 144 -8.37 12.47 -1.46
N GLY A 145 -7.85 13.56 -1.99
CA GLY A 145 -8.11 14.90 -1.44
C GLY A 145 -7.51 15.10 -0.04
N TYR A 146 -8.07 16.06 0.71
CA TYR A 146 -7.60 16.40 2.06
C TYR A 146 -7.91 15.30 3.09
N PRO A 147 -7.10 15.16 4.15
CA PRO A 147 -7.44 14.33 5.29
C PRO A 147 -8.73 14.83 5.96
N THR A 148 -9.53 13.92 6.49
CA THR A 148 -10.80 14.19 7.21
C THR A 148 -10.76 13.68 8.66
N THR A 149 -9.70 12.96 9.00
CA THR A 149 -9.38 12.55 10.36
C THR A 149 -7.89 12.76 10.57
N ASP A 150 -7.50 12.83 11.84
CA ASP A 150 -6.13 12.54 12.20
C ASP A 150 -5.82 11.04 12.01
N GLU A 151 -4.56 10.62 12.16
CA GLU A 151 -4.19 9.21 12.11
C GLU A 151 -4.71 8.47 13.36
N ILE A 152 -5.43 7.36 13.17
CA ILE A 152 -6.02 6.54 14.22
C ILE A 152 -5.33 5.18 14.24
N CYS A 153 -4.56 4.91 15.29
CA CYS A 153 -3.71 3.71 15.45
C CYS A 153 -4.21 2.70 16.48
N THR A 154 -5.53 2.69 16.73
CA THR A 154 -6.16 1.81 17.73
C THR A 154 -6.98 0.70 17.08
N ILE A 155 -6.68 0.36 15.81
CA ILE A 155 -7.35 -0.71 15.09
C ILE A 155 -6.58 -2.04 15.16
N LYS A 156 -7.23 -3.12 14.73
CA LYS A 156 -6.79 -4.52 14.85
C LYS A 156 -5.32 -4.74 14.48
N ASP A 157 -4.62 -5.64 15.17
CA ASP A 157 -3.23 -6.03 14.88
C ASP A 157 -2.22 -4.85 14.88
N GLY A 158 -2.50 -3.80 15.66
CA GLY A 158 -1.66 -2.60 15.75
C GLY A 158 -1.69 -1.74 14.49
N GLY A 159 -2.77 -1.84 13.71
CA GLY A 159 -2.95 -1.06 12.50
C GLY A 159 -3.24 0.41 12.76
N CYS A 160 -2.98 1.23 11.75
CA CYS A 160 -3.35 2.63 11.69
C CYS A 160 -4.17 2.90 10.44
N TYR A 161 -5.05 3.90 10.50
CA TYR A 161 -5.66 4.45 9.30
C TYR A 161 -5.78 5.97 9.37
N GLN A 162 -5.87 6.59 8.20
CA GLN A 162 -6.33 7.96 8.04
C GLN A 162 -7.39 8.01 6.96
N LYS A 163 -8.49 8.72 7.23
CA LYS A 163 -9.55 8.97 6.23
C LYS A 163 -9.25 10.25 5.48
N TYR A 164 -9.62 10.26 4.21
CA TYR A 164 -9.53 11.39 3.30
C TYR A 164 -10.89 11.58 2.63
N GLN A 165 -11.09 12.72 1.97
CA GLN A 165 -12.34 13.02 1.26
C GLN A 165 -12.75 11.91 0.27
N GLY A 166 -11.78 11.32 -0.43
CA GLY A 166 -11.98 10.29 -1.44
C GLY A 166 -11.82 8.84 -0.97
N GLY A 167 -11.50 8.59 0.30
CA GLY A 167 -11.28 7.23 0.80
C GLY A 167 -10.47 7.14 2.09
N ALA A 168 -9.60 6.14 2.19
CA ALA A 168 -8.73 5.97 3.33
C ALA A 168 -7.38 5.39 2.90
N ILE A 169 -6.37 5.57 3.75
CA ILE A 169 -5.13 4.78 3.69
C ILE A 169 -5.05 4.03 5.01
N LEU A 170 -4.76 2.73 4.93
CA LEU A 170 -4.54 1.87 6.09
C LEU A 170 -3.10 1.36 6.09
N TRP A 171 -2.53 1.18 7.27
CA TRP A 171 -1.19 0.66 7.46
C TRP A 171 -1.18 -0.38 8.58
N THR A 172 -0.41 -1.45 8.39
CA THR A 172 0.01 -2.34 9.48
C THR A 172 1.50 -2.67 9.33
N PRO A 173 2.18 -3.15 10.39
CA PRO A 173 3.56 -3.63 10.27
C PRO A 173 3.74 -4.77 9.24
N THR A 174 2.68 -5.56 9.00
CA THR A 174 2.75 -6.74 8.11
C THR A 174 2.42 -6.43 6.66
N THR A 175 1.51 -5.50 6.41
CA THR A 175 1.03 -5.17 5.06
C THR A 175 1.68 -3.92 4.49
N GLY A 176 2.17 -3.01 5.33
CA GLY A 176 2.52 -1.66 4.88
C GLY A 176 1.26 -0.81 4.61
N ALA A 177 1.48 0.38 4.04
CA ALA A 177 0.42 1.36 3.80
C ALA A 177 -0.25 1.12 2.44
N HIS A 178 -1.57 1.08 2.40
CA HIS A 178 -2.35 0.86 1.20
C HIS A 178 -3.57 1.74 1.13
N ILE A 179 -3.83 2.27 -0.06
CA ILE A 179 -5.04 3.06 -0.35
C ILE A 179 -6.27 2.16 -0.38
N SER A 180 -7.43 2.65 0.06
CA SER A 180 -8.73 2.01 -0.11
C SER A 180 -9.73 3.07 -0.56
N ILE A 181 -10.35 2.90 -1.73
CA ILE A 181 -11.22 3.89 -2.38
C ILE A 181 -12.44 3.25 -3.07
N GLY A 182 -13.40 4.08 -3.46
CA GLY A 182 -14.45 3.72 -4.43
C GLY A 182 -15.32 2.49 -4.10
N ALA A 183 -15.69 1.76 -5.16
CA ALA A 183 -16.58 0.61 -5.08
C ALA A 183 -15.95 -0.56 -4.31
N ILE A 184 -14.65 -0.80 -4.48
CA ILE A 184 -13.92 -1.84 -3.75
C ILE A 184 -13.94 -1.57 -2.25
N ARG A 185 -13.64 -0.34 -1.81
CA ARG A 185 -13.75 0.04 -0.39
C ARG A 185 -15.16 -0.14 0.14
N SER A 186 -16.17 0.17 -0.66
CA SER A 186 -17.58 0.02 -0.27
C SER A 186 -17.95 -1.45 -0.07
N ALA A 187 -17.49 -2.34 -0.97
CA ALA A 187 -17.65 -3.78 -0.81
C ALA A 187 -16.87 -4.31 0.41
N TRP A 188 -15.65 -3.83 0.63
CA TRP A 188 -14.86 -4.20 1.81
C TRP A 188 -15.53 -3.77 3.12
N ALA A 189 -16.11 -2.56 3.14
CA ALA A 189 -16.91 -2.07 4.25
C ALA A 189 -18.08 -3.01 4.58
N ALA A 190 -18.80 -3.45 3.55
CA ALA A 190 -19.92 -4.39 3.70
C ALA A 190 -19.49 -5.76 4.25
N THR A 191 -18.20 -6.11 4.19
CA THR A 191 -17.64 -7.33 4.79
C THR A 191 -17.10 -7.13 6.21
N GLY A 192 -17.16 -5.92 6.76
CA GLY A 192 -16.65 -5.61 8.11
C GLY A 192 -15.22 -5.08 8.14
N TYR A 193 -14.70 -4.55 7.04
CA TYR A 193 -13.35 -3.99 6.92
C TYR A 193 -12.25 -4.97 7.42
N GLU A 194 -11.27 -4.49 8.19
CA GLU A 194 -10.15 -5.26 8.70
C GLU A 194 -10.56 -6.34 9.72
N ASN A 195 -11.74 -6.16 10.32
CA ASN A 195 -12.34 -7.12 11.24
C ASN A 195 -13.10 -8.22 10.50
N GLY A 196 -13.38 -8.01 9.20
CA GLY A 196 -14.02 -8.96 8.31
C GLY A 196 -13.10 -10.10 7.85
N PRO A 197 -13.64 -11.03 7.04
CA PRO A 197 -12.91 -12.20 6.55
C PRO A 197 -11.77 -11.84 5.59
N LEU A 198 -11.77 -10.63 5.03
CA LEU A 198 -10.70 -10.16 4.14
C LEU A 198 -9.49 -9.61 4.90
N GLY A 199 -9.65 -9.08 6.11
CA GLY A 199 -8.55 -8.41 6.81
C GLY A 199 -8.10 -7.13 6.10
N TYR A 200 -6.83 -6.76 6.28
CA TYR A 200 -6.23 -5.55 5.72
C TYR A 200 -5.93 -5.67 4.22
N PRO A 201 -5.94 -4.55 3.47
CA PRO A 201 -5.39 -4.53 2.12
C PRO A 201 -3.90 -4.90 2.12
N THR A 202 -3.47 -5.64 1.09
CA THR A 202 -2.07 -6.05 0.84
C THR A 202 -1.54 -5.54 -0.49
N SER A 203 -2.36 -4.78 -1.21
CA SER A 203 -1.99 -4.04 -2.40
C SER A 203 -2.79 -2.75 -2.47
N ASP A 204 -2.33 -1.82 -3.28
CA ASP A 204 -3.20 -0.78 -3.82
C ASP A 204 -4.14 -1.39 -4.89
N GLU A 205 -5.05 -0.59 -5.46
CA GLU A 205 -5.90 -1.05 -6.56
C GLU A 205 -5.06 -1.28 -7.83
N LEU A 206 -5.22 -2.45 -8.43
CA LEU A 206 -4.50 -2.90 -9.63
C LEU A 206 -5.48 -2.94 -10.80
N ALA A 207 -5.10 -2.28 -11.90
CA ALA A 207 -5.90 -2.23 -13.12
C ALA A 207 -5.88 -3.57 -13.87
N THR A 208 -6.98 -3.82 -14.58
CA THR A 208 -7.25 -5.02 -15.38
C THR A 208 -7.96 -4.58 -16.65
N GLU A 209 -7.99 -5.42 -17.69
CA GLU A 209 -8.70 -5.07 -18.95
C GLU A 209 -10.19 -4.74 -18.74
N SER A 210 -10.82 -5.33 -17.73
CA SER A 210 -12.27 -5.24 -17.48
C SER A 210 -12.66 -4.43 -16.23
N GLY A 211 -11.69 -3.85 -15.52
CA GLY A 211 -11.94 -3.12 -14.26
C GLY A 211 -10.70 -3.01 -13.37
N VAL A 212 -10.90 -3.05 -12.06
CA VAL A 212 -9.81 -2.98 -11.06
C VAL A 212 -10.01 -4.03 -9.97
N TYR A 213 -8.95 -4.40 -9.27
CA TYR A 213 -9.04 -5.26 -8.10
C TYR A 213 -8.07 -4.84 -7.00
N GLN A 214 -8.37 -5.24 -5.78
CA GLN A 214 -7.51 -5.04 -4.63
C GLN A 214 -7.33 -6.34 -3.88
N ARG A 215 -6.10 -6.56 -3.41
CA ARG A 215 -5.71 -7.72 -2.62
C ARG A 215 -5.87 -7.41 -1.14
N PHE A 216 -6.31 -8.40 -0.38
CA PHE A 216 -6.45 -8.36 1.06
C PHE A 216 -5.81 -9.61 1.68
N GLN A 217 -5.52 -9.59 2.97
CA GLN A 217 -4.93 -10.74 3.67
C GLN A 217 -5.73 -12.04 3.48
N GLY A 218 -7.06 -11.94 3.46
CA GLY A 218 -7.99 -13.06 3.35
C GLY A 218 -8.55 -13.31 1.95
N GLY A 219 -8.10 -12.58 0.92
CA GLY A 219 -8.61 -12.75 -0.44
C GLY A 219 -8.48 -11.50 -1.31
N ALA A 220 -9.48 -11.24 -2.14
CA ALA A 220 -9.47 -10.10 -3.06
C ALA A 220 -10.88 -9.55 -3.25
N ILE A 221 -10.99 -8.29 -3.65
CA ILE A 221 -12.22 -7.72 -4.18
C ILE A 221 -11.95 -7.25 -5.59
N TYR A 222 -12.82 -7.67 -6.51
CA TYR A 222 -12.81 -7.26 -7.90
C TYR A 222 -13.95 -6.26 -8.15
N TRP A 223 -13.72 -5.25 -8.99
CA TRP A 223 -14.77 -4.40 -9.55
C TRP A 223 -14.73 -4.47 -11.08
N THR A 224 -15.87 -4.76 -11.69
CA THR A 224 -16.04 -4.81 -13.16
C THR A 224 -16.57 -3.49 -13.68
N ALA A 225 -15.88 -2.85 -14.62
CA ALA A 225 -16.27 -1.56 -15.18
C ALA A 225 -17.57 -1.61 -15.99
N SER A 226 -17.76 -2.67 -16.79
CA SER A 226 -18.92 -2.80 -17.69
C SER A 226 -20.25 -3.02 -16.98
N THR A 227 -20.22 -3.60 -15.77
CA THR A 227 -21.42 -3.90 -14.97
C THR A 227 -21.51 -3.07 -13.69
N ASN A 228 -20.46 -2.31 -13.37
CA ASN A 228 -20.28 -1.59 -12.11
C ASN A 228 -20.46 -2.50 -10.87
N ALA A 229 -20.15 -3.79 -11.00
CA ALA A 229 -20.36 -4.79 -9.95
C ALA A 229 -19.07 -5.12 -9.21
N THR A 230 -19.17 -5.33 -7.90
CA THR A 230 -18.06 -5.84 -7.08
C THR A 230 -18.24 -7.31 -6.76
N LYS A 231 -17.17 -8.11 -6.88
CA LYS A 231 -17.11 -9.50 -6.44
C LYS A 231 -16.10 -9.65 -5.31
N VAL A 232 -16.58 -10.01 -4.13
CA VAL A 232 -15.75 -10.37 -2.99
C VAL A 232 -15.32 -11.81 -3.13
N ILE A 233 -14.02 -12.06 -3.04
CA ILE A 233 -13.43 -13.39 -3.09
C ILE A 233 -12.67 -13.61 -1.78
N THR A 234 -13.13 -14.55 -0.95
CA THR A 234 -12.50 -14.89 0.33
C THR A 234 -11.95 -16.30 0.31
N VAL A 235 -10.77 -16.52 0.89
CA VAL A 235 -10.19 -17.86 1.07
C VAL A 235 -10.82 -18.53 2.31
N ASN A 236 -12.07 -18.97 2.16
CA ASN A 236 -12.87 -19.56 3.23
C ASN A 236 -13.17 -21.05 2.95
N GLY A 237 -12.13 -21.87 2.81
CA GLY A 237 -12.30 -23.32 2.74
C GLY A 237 -12.39 -23.95 4.14
N SER A 238 -13.57 -24.44 4.54
CA SER A 238 -13.68 -25.44 5.61
C SER A 238 -12.87 -26.67 5.22
N GLY A 239 -11.99 -27.17 6.09
CA GLY A 239 -11.13 -28.32 5.81
C GLY A 239 -9.75 -27.98 5.24
N LEU A 240 -9.43 -26.71 4.96
CA LEU A 240 -8.05 -26.30 4.66
C LEU A 240 -7.23 -26.18 5.94
N THR A 241 -6.00 -26.71 5.92
CA THR A 241 -5.00 -26.43 6.97
C THR A 241 -4.54 -24.98 6.91
N SER A 242 -3.94 -24.47 8.00
CA SER A 242 -3.39 -23.11 8.03
C SER A 242 -2.35 -22.85 6.93
N ALA A 243 -1.52 -23.86 6.61
CA ALA A 243 -0.54 -23.76 5.53
C ALA A 243 -1.22 -23.65 4.16
N GLN A 244 -2.26 -24.44 3.91
CA GLN A 244 -3.02 -24.37 2.64
C GLN A 244 -3.75 -23.04 2.48
N LYS A 245 -4.34 -22.52 3.56
CA LYS A 245 -4.95 -21.17 3.57
C LYS A 245 -3.92 -20.10 3.24
N SER A 246 -2.76 -20.14 3.92
CA SER A 246 -1.67 -19.19 3.68
C SER A 246 -1.17 -19.25 2.24
N TYR A 247 -1.05 -20.45 1.66
CA TYR A 247 -0.67 -20.59 0.26
C TYR A 247 -1.71 -19.98 -0.68
N LEU A 248 -2.99 -20.30 -0.52
CA LEU A 248 -4.05 -19.75 -1.37
C LEU A 248 -4.17 -18.23 -1.23
N GLN A 249 -4.02 -17.68 -0.03
CA GLN A 249 -3.99 -16.24 0.19
C GLN A 249 -2.84 -15.57 -0.57
N ALA A 250 -1.66 -16.20 -0.62
CA ALA A 250 -0.51 -15.69 -1.37
C ALA A 250 -0.64 -15.89 -2.89
N ALA A 251 -1.20 -17.01 -3.34
CA ALA A 251 -1.25 -17.42 -4.74
C ALA A 251 -2.45 -16.86 -5.51
N LEU A 252 -3.61 -16.72 -4.86
CA LEU A 252 -4.85 -16.27 -5.51
C LEU A 252 -4.69 -14.95 -6.26
N PRO A 253 -4.03 -13.92 -5.70
CA PRO A 253 -3.84 -12.68 -6.43
C PRO A 253 -2.97 -12.80 -7.70
N ALA A 254 -2.01 -13.73 -7.70
CA ALA A 254 -1.17 -14.02 -8.86
C ALA A 254 -1.95 -14.78 -9.93
N ALA A 255 -2.75 -15.76 -9.54
CA ALA A 255 -3.65 -16.50 -10.43
C ALA A 255 -4.73 -15.62 -11.07
N ILE A 256 -5.27 -14.65 -10.32
CA ILE A 256 -6.20 -13.64 -10.87
C ILE A 256 -5.50 -12.78 -11.92
N ALA A 257 -4.29 -12.29 -11.63
CA ALA A 257 -3.52 -11.48 -12.57
C ALA A 257 -3.21 -12.25 -13.87
N GLU A 258 -2.81 -13.52 -13.76
CA GLU A 258 -2.59 -14.41 -14.90
C GLU A 258 -3.88 -14.61 -15.71
N SER A 259 -4.99 -14.88 -15.03
CA SER A 259 -6.28 -15.09 -15.69
C SER A 259 -6.71 -13.88 -16.51
N GLN A 260 -6.48 -12.68 -15.99
CA GLN A 260 -6.84 -11.44 -16.67
C GLN A 260 -5.92 -11.15 -17.85
N GLN A 261 -4.62 -11.40 -17.71
CA GLN A 261 -3.66 -11.07 -18.75
C GLN A 261 -3.64 -12.12 -19.88
N TYR A 262 -3.87 -13.39 -19.56
CA TYR A 262 -3.66 -14.51 -20.49
C TYR A 262 -4.89 -15.39 -20.68
N GLY A 263 -5.94 -15.25 -19.87
CA GLY A 263 -7.17 -16.04 -20.01
C GLY A 263 -7.12 -17.44 -19.38
N VAL A 264 -6.05 -17.78 -18.64
CA VAL A 264 -5.98 -19.06 -17.91
C VAL A 264 -7.02 -19.05 -16.77
N PRO A 265 -7.88 -20.06 -16.61
CA PRO A 265 -8.84 -20.07 -15.51
C PRO A 265 -8.13 -20.02 -14.15
N VAL A 266 -8.58 -19.15 -13.24
CA VAL A 266 -7.97 -18.98 -11.90
C VAL A 266 -7.88 -20.31 -11.15
N SER A 267 -8.91 -21.15 -11.25
CA SER A 267 -8.91 -22.47 -10.62
C SER A 267 -7.86 -23.40 -11.21
N VAL A 268 -7.59 -23.32 -12.52
CA VAL A 268 -6.56 -24.12 -13.20
C VAL A 268 -5.17 -23.66 -12.78
N ALA A 269 -4.90 -22.35 -12.81
CA ALA A 269 -3.64 -21.78 -12.37
C ALA A 269 -3.31 -22.20 -10.93
N LEU A 270 -4.26 -22.07 -10.00
CA LEU A 270 -4.10 -22.53 -8.62
C LEU A 270 -3.96 -24.06 -8.51
N GLY A 271 -4.77 -24.81 -9.25
CA GLY A 271 -4.75 -26.28 -9.20
C GLY A 271 -3.43 -26.87 -9.70
N GLN A 272 -2.92 -26.35 -10.82
CA GLN A 272 -1.61 -26.71 -11.35
C GLN A 272 -0.51 -26.26 -10.38
N SER A 273 -0.51 -25.01 -9.93
CA SER A 273 0.53 -24.52 -9.02
C SER A 273 0.59 -25.35 -7.73
N ILE A 274 -0.56 -25.75 -7.15
CA ILE A 274 -0.61 -26.65 -5.99
C ILE A 274 0.03 -27.99 -6.30
N LEU A 275 -0.33 -28.62 -7.43
CA LEU A 275 0.18 -29.93 -7.83
C LEU A 275 1.70 -29.90 -8.06
N GLU A 276 2.17 -28.91 -8.83
CA GLU A 276 3.57 -28.79 -9.26
C GLU A 276 4.51 -28.37 -8.11
N SER A 277 4.02 -27.52 -7.21
CA SER A 277 4.83 -26.98 -6.12
C SER A 277 4.66 -27.70 -4.79
N GLY A 278 3.66 -28.57 -4.67
CA GLY A 278 3.26 -29.15 -3.39
C GLY A 278 2.86 -28.07 -2.40
N TRP A 279 1.92 -27.20 -2.78
CA TRP A 279 1.50 -26.02 -1.99
C TRP A 279 2.63 -25.02 -1.70
N GLY A 280 3.54 -24.82 -2.64
CA GLY A 280 4.70 -23.92 -2.50
C GLY A 280 5.83 -24.48 -1.63
N GLY A 281 5.74 -25.75 -1.23
CA GLY A 281 6.71 -26.40 -0.35
C GLY A 281 7.94 -26.96 -1.07
N SER A 282 7.93 -27.08 -2.41
CA SER A 282 9.07 -27.61 -3.16
C SER A 282 10.28 -26.67 -3.08
N THR A 283 11.50 -27.21 -3.20
CA THR A 283 12.72 -26.39 -3.26
C THR A 283 12.65 -25.37 -4.40
N LEU A 284 12.08 -25.76 -5.53
CA LEU A 284 11.98 -24.91 -6.72
C LEU A 284 11.04 -23.71 -6.49
N SER A 285 9.90 -23.94 -5.85
CA SER A 285 8.94 -22.87 -5.53
C SER A 285 9.41 -22.00 -4.36
N SER A 286 9.84 -22.61 -3.26
CA SER A 286 10.21 -21.89 -2.03
C SER A 286 11.50 -21.06 -2.15
N ARG A 287 12.49 -21.48 -2.95
CA ARG A 287 13.75 -20.75 -3.10
C ARG A 287 13.84 -19.90 -4.37
N TYR A 288 13.13 -20.29 -5.42
CA TYR A 288 13.27 -19.67 -6.74
C TYR A 288 11.95 -19.16 -7.33
N ASN A 289 10.88 -19.18 -6.53
CA ASN A 289 9.54 -18.75 -6.90
C ASN A 289 8.97 -19.46 -8.14
N ASN A 290 9.48 -20.62 -8.55
CA ASN A 290 8.97 -21.33 -9.72
C ASN A 290 7.92 -22.36 -9.27
N TYR A 291 6.64 -21.97 -9.38
CA TYR A 291 5.50 -22.74 -8.89
C TYR A 291 4.96 -23.77 -9.88
N PHE A 292 5.38 -23.71 -11.15
CA PHE A 292 4.84 -24.52 -12.25
C PHE A 292 5.87 -25.47 -12.88
N GLY A 293 7.11 -25.46 -12.37
CA GLY A 293 8.19 -26.30 -12.89
C GLY A 293 8.68 -25.91 -14.29
N ILE A 294 8.50 -24.65 -14.71
CA ILE A 294 8.83 -24.22 -16.08
C ILE A 294 10.33 -24.35 -16.33
N LYS A 295 10.69 -25.09 -17.39
CA LYS A 295 12.07 -25.34 -17.80
C LYS A 295 12.70 -24.09 -18.39
N CYS A 296 13.99 -23.89 -18.16
CA CYS A 296 14.75 -22.77 -18.72
C CYS A 296 15.26 -23.06 -20.14
N SER A 297 14.37 -23.50 -21.03
CA SER A 297 14.71 -23.83 -22.44
C SER A 297 14.35 -22.72 -23.43
N THR A 298 13.49 -21.78 -23.04
CA THR A 298 13.11 -20.61 -23.84
C THR A 298 13.15 -19.36 -22.97
N SER A 299 13.18 -18.17 -23.59
CA SER A 299 13.16 -16.90 -22.88
C SER A 299 11.73 -16.41 -22.60
N SER A 300 11.57 -15.61 -21.55
CA SER A 300 10.31 -14.97 -21.15
C SER A 300 10.58 -13.58 -20.56
N PRO A 301 9.69 -12.59 -20.73
CA PRO A 301 9.83 -11.29 -20.08
C PRO A 301 9.75 -11.34 -18.54
N TYR A 302 9.23 -12.43 -17.97
CA TYR A 302 9.06 -12.58 -16.51
C TYR A 302 10.22 -13.34 -15.84
N GLN A 303 11.07 -14.01 -16.62
CA GLN A 303 12.15 -14.82 -16.04
C GLN A 303 13.24 -13.91 -15.45
N ALA A 304 13.66 -14.19 -14.21
CA ALA A 304 14.79 -13.52 -13.59
C ALA A 304 16.13 -14.22 -13.90
N GLY A 305 16.08 -15.52 -14.16
CA GLY A 305 17.25 -16.33 -14.48
C GLY A 305 16.93 -17.82 -14.62
N CYS A 306 17.97 -18.65 -14.51
CA CYS A 306 17.87 -20.11 -14.54
C CYS A 306 18.60 -20.74 -13.36
N VAL A 307 18.12 -21.88 -12.88
CA VAL A 307 18.80 -22.73 -11.91
C VAL A 307 18.80 -24.19 -12.37
N ASN A 308 19.92 -24.88 -12.18
CA ASN A 308 19.99 -26.31 -12.44
C ASN A 308 19.65 -27.08 -11.18
N MET A 309 18.69 -28.01 -11.29
CA MET A 309 18.32 -28.91 -10.23
C MET A 309 18.60 -30.35 -10.63
N ASN A 310 19.19 -31.08 -9.69
CA ASN A 310 19.49 -32.49 -9.81
C ASN A 310 18.31 -33.30 -9.27
N SER A 311 17.77 -34.20 -10.08
CA SER A 311 16.78 -35.21 -9.66
C SER A 311 17.36 -36.60 -9.83
N GLY A 312 17.18 -37.45 -8.82
CA GLY A 312 17.48 -38.87 -8.93
C GLY A 312 16.39 -39.56 -9.74
N GLU A 313 16.75 -40.14 -10.89
CA GLU A 313 15.85 -41.01 -11.65
C GLU A 313 16.43 -42.42 -11.73
N TYR A 314 15.56 -43.41 -11.61
CA TYR A 314 15.90 -44.79 -11.92
C TYR A 314 15.64 -45.05 -13.40
N VAL A 315 16.71 -45.12 -14.19
CA VAL A 315 16.64 -45.51 -15.61
C VAL A 315 17.23 -46.92 -15.73
N ASN A 316 16.44 -47.87 -16.25
CA ASN A 316 16.87 -49.28 -16.43
C ASN A 316 17.49 -49.89 -15.16
N SER A 317 16.80 -49.74 -14.01
CA SER A 317 17.23 -50.28 -12.70
C SER A 317 18.53 -49.69 -12.13
N SER A 318 19.03 -48.56 -12.67
CA SER A 318 20.19 -47.82 -12.14
C SER A 318 19.78 -46.41 -11.71
N TYR A 319 20.22 -45.98 -10.51
CA TYR A 319 20.00 -44.61 -10.02
C TYR A 319 20.94 -43.64 -10.75
N GLN A 320 20.38 -42.70 -11.48
CA GLN A 320 21.09 -41.65 -12.21
C GLN A 320 20.66 -40.28 -11.68
N ILE A 321 21.60 -39.34 -11.62
CA ILE A 321 21.29 -37.94 -11.32
C ILE A 321 21.11 -37.22 -12.65
N LEU A 322 19.87 -36.87 -12.97
CA LEU A 322 19.56 -36.03 -14.13
C LEU A 322 19.54 -34.57 -13.68
N SER A 323 20.32 -33.74 -14.37
CA SER A 323 20.31 -32.29 -14.15
C SER A 323 19.31 -31.65 -15.12
N SER A 324 18.34 -30.91 -14.59
CA SER A 324 17.37 -30.15 -15.37
C SER A 324 17.49 -28.66 -15.06
N SER A 325 17.42 -27.82 -16.09
CA SER A 325 17.40 -26.36 -15.91
C SER A 325 15.97 -25.83 -15.81
N PHE A 326 15.72 -24.99 -14.81
CA PHE A 326 14.43 -24.39 -14.51
C PHE A 326 14.54 -22.87 -14.42
N ARG A 327 13.49 -22.16 -14.80
CA ARG A 327 13.42 -20.70 -14.63
C ARG A 327 13.40 -20.32 -13.15
N THR A 328 13.92 -19.14 -12.84
CA THR A 328 13.79 -18.50 -11.52
C THR A 328 13.04 -17.17 -11.67
N TYR A 329 12.36 -16.73 -10.61
CA TYR A 329 11.52 -15.54 -10.62
C TYR A 329 11.78 -14.63 -9.43
N SER A 330 11.64 -13.32 -9.64
CA SER A 330 11.76 -12.32 -8.58
C SER A 330 10.58 -12.36 -7.60
N SER A 331 9.41 -12.81 -8.06
CA SER A 331 8.21 -12.94 -7.22
C SER A 331 7.35 -14.15 -7.62
N PRO A 332 6.46 -14.63 -6.73
CA PRO A 332 5.41 -15.58 -7.11
C PRO A 332 4.53 -15.07 -8.24
N THR A 333 4.23 -13.76 -8.29
CA THR A 333 3.39 -13.18 -9.35
C THR A 333 4.05 -13.38 -10.72
N ASP A 334 5.36 -13.16 -10.84
CA ASP A 334 6.08 -13.35 -12.11
C ASP A 334 5.99 -14.81 -12.59
N SER A 335 6.01 -15.79 -11.69
CA SER A 335 5.87 -17.20 -12.06
C SER A 335 4.49 -17.55 -12.61
N PHE A 336 3.41 -16.96 -12.07
CA PHE A 336 2.04 -17.15 -12.59
C PHE A 336 1.87 -16.44 -13.94
N LEU A 337 2.37 -15.20 -14.07
CA LEU A 337 2.32 -14.48 -15.34
C LEU A 337 3.15 -15.20 -16.42
N ASP A 338 4.30 -15.78 -16.07
CA ASP A 338 5.09 -16.59 -16.99
C ASP A 338 4.40 -17.90 -17.39
N HIS A 339 3.62 -18.51 -16.49
CA HIS A 339 2.81 -19.68 -16.83
C HIS A 339 1.74 -19.33 -17.88
N GLY A 340 1.00 -18.24 -17.69
CA GLY A 340 0.06 -17.74 -18.69
C GLY A 340 0.73 -17.36 -20.01
N TYR A 341 1.89 -16.69 -19.95
CA TYR A 341 2.70 -16.38 -21.13
C TYR A 341 3.15 -17.65 -21.86
N PHE A 342 3.67 -18.64 -21.13
CA PHE A 342 4.12 -19.91 -21.69
C PHE A 342 3.01 -20.67 -22.42
N LEU A 343 1.80 -20.71 -21.84
CA LEU A 343 0.66 -21.36 -22.45
C LEU A 343 0.17 -20.61 -23.70
N THR A 344 0.10 -19.28 -23.66
CA THR A 344 -0.39 -18.47 -24.78
C THR A 344 0.62 -18.36 -25.94
N HIS A 345 1.92 -18.35 -25.65
CA HIS A 345 2.99 -18.18 -26.65
C HIS A 345 3.55 -19.50 -27.17
N ASN A 346 2.95 -20.62 -26.78
CA ASN A 346 3.24 -21.93 -27.33
C ASN A 346 2.00 -22.46 -28.07
N SER A 347 2.07 -22.47 -29.40
CA SER A 347 0.95 -22.84 -30.29
C SER A 347 0.37 -24.22 -30.01
N ARG A 348 1.15 -25.11 -29.37
CA ARG A 348 0.72 -26.40 -28.81
C ARG A 348 -0.55 -26.29 -27.95
N TYR A 349 -0.67 -25.24 -27.13
CA TYR A 349 -1.76 -25.12 -26.15
C TYR A 349 -2.94 -24.27 -26.64
N ARG A 350 -2.93 -23.78 -27.89
CA ARG A 350 -3.94 -22.84 -28.39
C ARG A 350 -5.38 -23.34 -28.20
N ASN A 351 -5.60 -24.65 -28.30
CA ASN A 351 -6.94 -25.24 -28.22
C ASN A 351 -7.52 -25.12 -26.81
N ALA A 352 -6.70 -25.09 -25.75
CA ALA A 352 -7.16 -24.87 -24.40
C ALA A 352 -7.86 -23.52 -24.24
N PHE A 353 -7.39 -22.49 -24.93
CA PHE A 353 -7.96 -21.14 -24.88
C PHE A 353 -9.32 -21.00 -25.58
N ASN A 354 -9.82 -22.03 -26.26
CA ASN A 354 -11.23 -22.10 -26.67
C ASN A 354 -12.17 -22.45 -25.49
N HIS A 355 -11.61 -22.81 -24.33
CA HIS A 355 -12.32 -23.32 -23.17
C HIS A 355 -12.03 -22.52 -21.89
N THR A 356 -11.67 -21.24 -21.99
CA THR A 356 -11.37 -20.39 -20.81
C THR A 356 -12.53 -20.26 -19.81
N LYS A 357 -13.76 -20.55 -20.25
CA LYS A 357 -14.96 -20.58 -19.40
C LYS A 357 -15.35 -21.99 -18.92
N ASN A 358 -14.58 -23.02 -19.30
CA ASN A 358 -14.72 -24.39 -18.82
C ASN A 358 -13.35 -24.89 -18.31
N PRO A 359 -13.04 -24.67 -17.01
CA PRO A 359 -11.72 -24.96 -16.46
C PRO A 359 -11.30 -26.43 -16.59
N ASP A 360 -12.25 -27.36 -16.48
CA ASP A 360 -12.01 -28.80 -16.63
C ASP A 360 -11.57 -29.13 -18.05
N GLU A 361 -12.27 -28.58 -19.04
CA GLU A 361 -11.90 -28.80 -20.43
C GLU A 361 -10.61 -28.09 -20.79
N PHE A 362 -10.38 -26.89 -20.27
CA PHE A 362 -9.12 -26.17 -20.41
C PHE A 362 -7.93 -27.05 -19.99
N ILE A 363 -7.96 -27.62 -18.79
CA ILE A 363 -6.84 -28.44 -18.29
C ILE A 363 -6.73 -29.79 -19.01
N ARG A 364 -7.85 -30.37 -19.49
CA ARG A 364 -7.80 -31.55 -20.37
C ARG A 364 -7.07 -31.23 -21.67
N GLN A 365 -7.34 -30.10 -22.30
CA GLN A 365 -6.67 -29.67 -23.52
C GLN A 365 -5.17 -29.37 -23.29
N VAL A 366 -4.81 -28.75 -22.17
CA VAL A 366 -3.40 -28.54 -21.78
C VAL A 366 -2.69 -29.90 -21.61
N ALA A 367 -3.31 -30.84 -20.91
CA ALA A 367 -2.76 -32.18 -20.69
C ALA A 367 -2.62 -32.97 -22.00
N SER A 368 -3.66 -32.98 -22.85
CA SER A 368 -3.64 -33.69 -24.13
C SER A 368 -2.59 -33.12 -25.10
N ALA A 369 -2.24 -31.84 -24.94
CA ALA A 369 -1.19 -31.20 -25.70
C ALA A 369 0.23 -31.57 -25.20
N GLY A 370 0.35 -32.34 -24.12
CA GLY A 370 1.63 -32.87 -23.62
C GLY A 370 2.33 -31.93 -22.63
N TYR A 371 1.56 -31.27 -21.74
CA TYR A 371 2.14 -30.52 -20.62
C TYR A 371 2.87 -31.44 -19.63
N ALA A 372 2.31 -32.63 -19.37
CA ALA A 372 2.89 -33.67 -18.54
C ALA A 372 2.81 -35.03 -19.23
N THR A 373 3.72 -35.95 -18.88
CA THR A 373 3.73 -37.33 -19.39
C THR A 373 2.75 -38.25 -18.65
N ASP A 374 2.24 -37.81 -17.50
CA ASP A 374 1.27 -38.57 -16.71
C ASP A 374 -0.11 -38.58 -17.40
N PRO A 375 -0.64 -39.76 -17.78
CA PRO A 375 -1.95 -39.84 -18.43
C PRO A 375 -3.11 -39.35 -17.55
N ASN A 376 -2.94 -39.29 -16.22
CA ASN A 376 -3.95 -38.82 -15.28
C ASN A 376 -3.77 -37.36 -14.85
N TYR A 377 -2.85 -36.62 -15.49
CA TYR A 377 -2.50 -35.26 -15.08
C TYR A 377 -3.71 -34.33 -14.94
N ALA A 378 -4.54 -34.24 -15.99
CA ALA A 378 -5.73 -33.39 -15.97
C ALA A 378 -6.67 -33.78 -14.81
N GLN A 379 -6.87 -35.08 -14.58
CA GLN A 379 -7.74 -35.55 -13.51
C GLN A 379 -7.18 -35.21 -12.12
N LYS A 380 -5.86 -35.25 -11.93
CA LYS A 380 -5.22 -34.82 -10.67
C LYS A 380 -5.48 -33.34 -10.38
N VAL A 381 -5.33 -32.48 -11.39
CA VAL A 381 -5.60 -31.04 -11.25
C VAL A 381 -7.10 -30.79 -10.99
N ILE A 382 -8.00 -31.45 -11.72
CA ILE A 382 -9.46 -31.37 -11.50
C ILE A 382 -9.84 -31.82 -10.09
N ASN A 383 -9.23 -32.90 -9.59
CA ASN A 383 -9.45 -33.38 -8.23
C ASN A 383 -8.99 -32.35 -7.19
N ILE A 384 -7.87 -31.67 -7.41
CA ILE A 384 -7.41 -30.56 -6.55
C ILE A 384 -8.40 -29.40 -6.61
N MET A 385 -8.80 -28.96 -7.81
CA MET A 385 -9.78 -27.88 -7.98
C MET A 385 -11.10 -28.18 -7.26
N THR A 386 -11.57 -29.41 -7.35
CA THR A 386 -12.81 -29.87 -6.70
C THR A 386 -12.64 -29.96 -5.18
N SER A 387 -11.59 -30.65 -4.71
CA SER A 387 -11.38 -30.92 -3.28
C SER A 387 -11.20 -29.65 -2.46
N TYR A 388 -10.60 -28.62 -3.06
CA TYR A 388 -10.32 -27.34 -2.39
C TYR A 388 -11.25 -26.21 -2.85
N GLY A 389 -12.31 -26.54 -3.60
CA GLY A 389 -13.33 -25.59 -4.02
C GLY A 389 -12.78 -24.42 -4.85
N LEU A 390 -11.75 -24.63 -5.67
CA LEU A 390 -11.04 -23.56 -6.37
C LEU A 390 -11.89 -22.89 -7.47
N TYR A 391 -12.94 -23.54 -7.97
CA TYR A 391 -13.83 -23.00 -9.00
C TYR A 391 -14.51 -21.69 -8.59
N GLN A 392 -14.71 -21.47 -7.28
CA GLN A 392 -15.33 -20.24 -6.77
C GLN A 392 -14.50 -18.98 -7.08
N TYR A 393 -13.21 -19.16 -7.37
CA TYR A 393 -12.26 -18.09 -7.65
C TYR A 393 -12.22 -17.66 -9.12
N ASN A 394 -12.89 -18.39 -10.02
CA ASN A 394 -12.95 -18.01 -11.43
C ASN A 394 -13.74 -16.70 -11.62
N ILE A 395 -13.31 -15.90 -12.60
CA ILE A 395 -13.83 -14.57 -12.92
C ILE A 395 -14.36 -14.44 -14.36
#